data_AF-A0A967GC12-F1
#
_entry.id   AF-A0A967GC12-F1
#
_cell.length_a   1.000
_cell.length_b   1.000
_cell.length_c   1.000
_cell.angle_alpha   90.00
_cell.angle_beta   90.00
_cell.angle_gamma   90.00
#
_symmetry.space_group_name_H-M   'P 1'
#
loop_
_entity.id
_entity.type
_entity.pdbx_description
1 polymer ?
#
loop_
_entity_poly.entity_id
_entity_poly.type
_entity_poly.pdbx_seq_one_letter_code
_entity_poly.pdbx_strand_id
1 'polypeptide(L)' 'MCLLPFFKPSGPFVVVHMASTLDGRVATCTGDSKWIGNQANLIHAHRIRALVDGVVVGGN' A
#
# COMPACT_ATOMS: atom_id res chain seq x y z
N MET A 1 -16.44 -6.46 -12.71
CA MET A 1 -16.46 -7.07 -11.36
C MET A 1 -17.24 -6.13 -10.45
N CYS A 2 -18.55 -6.32 -10.35
CA CYS A 2 -19.46 -5.48 -9.57
C CYS A 2 -19.71 -6.20 -8.24
N LEU A 3 -19.09 -5.74 -7.15
CA LEU A 3 -19.28 -6.32 -5.81
C LEU A 3 -20.11 -5.35 -4.96
N LEU A 4 -21.39 -5.69 -4.84
CA LEU A 4 -22.39 -5.30 -3.83
C LEU A 4 -23.21 -4.01 -4.06
N PRO A 5 -24.57 -4.08 -3.98
CA PRO A 5 -25.48 -2.95 -4.19
C PRO A 5 -25.58 -1.97 -2.99
N PHE A 6 -24.82 -2.18 -1.91
CA PHE A 6 -25.02 -1.45 -0.65
C PHE A 6 -24.01 -0.32 -0.39
N PHE A 7 -22.87 -0.32 -1.08
CA PHE A 7 -21.86 0.72 -0.91
C PHE A 7 -21.34 1.16 -2.28
N LYS A 8 -22.00 2.16 -2.86
CA LYS A 8 -21.49 2.89 -4.02
C LYS A 8 -20.75 4.12 -3.50
N PRO A 9 -19.42 4.07 -3.27
CA PRO A 9 -18.70 5.28 -2.93
C PRO A 9 -18.90 6.29 -4.07
N SER A 10 -19.09 7.56 -3.72
CA SER A 10 -19.21 8.66 -4.69
C SER A 10 -17.86 9.02 -5.34
N GLY A 11 -16.80 8.25 -5.05
CA GLY A 11 -15.44 8.47 -5.53
C GLY A 11 -14.65 7.16 -5.63
N PRO A 12 -13.35 7.23 -6.00
CA PRO A 12 -12.52 6.04 -6.17
C PRO A 12 -12.38 5.27 -4.86
N PHE A 13 -12.34 3.95 -4.96
CA PHE A 13 -11.97 3.09 -3.85
C PHE A 13 -10.46 3.13 -3.65
N VAL A 14 -10.01 3.43 -2.43
CA VAL A 14 -8.58 3.61 -2.13
C VAL A 14 -8.12 2.54 -1.16
N VAL A 15 -6.99 1.91 -1.48
CA VAL A 15 -6.31 0.92 -0.64
C VAL A 15 -4.91 1.44 -0.32
N VAL A 16 -4.51 1.32 0.95
CA VAL A 16 -3.17 1.67 1.40
C VAL A 16 -2.39 0.40 1.75
N HIS A 17 -1.16 0.30 1.23
CA HIS A 17 -0.19 -0.72 1.61
C HIS A 17 1.07 -0.04 2.14
N MET A 18 1.55 -0.45 3.31
CA MET A 18 2.72 0.11 3.97
C MET A 18 3.48 -1.01 4.70
N ALA A 19 4.82 -0.92 4.70
CA ALA A 19 5.67 -1.70 5.58
C ALA A 19 6.20 -0.79 6.68
N SER A 20 6.08 -1.23 7.93
CA SER A 20 6.62 -0.53 9.10
C SER A 20 7.31 -1.53 10.01
N THR A 21 8.19 -1.02 10.86
CA THR A 21 8.69 -1.76 12.02
C THR A 21 7.58 -1.98 13.04
N LEU A 22 7.84 -2.82 14.05
CA LEU A 22 6.90 -3.11 15.13
C LEU A 22 6.55 -1.86 15.97
N ASP A 23 7.49 -0.92 16.09
CA ASP A 23 7.30 0.38 16.75
C ASP A 23 6.69 1.45 15.83
N GLY A 24 6.23 1.07 14.63
CA GLY A 24 5.48 1.94 13.72
C GLY A 24 6.33 2.90 12.88
N ARG A 25 7.62 2.60 12.67
CA ARG A 25 8.53 3.43 11.86
C ARG A 25 8.60 2.93 10.43
N VAL A 26 8.70 3.86 9.48
CA VAL A 26 8.81 3.59 8.03
C VAL A 26 10.21 3.91 7.47
N ALA A 27 11.09 4.49 8.29
CA ALA A 27 12.49 4.78 8.00
C ALA A 27 13.24 5.02 9.32
N THR A 28 14.57 4.91 9.30
CA THR A 28 15.44 5.39 10.38
C THR A 28 15.45 6.93 10.44
N CYS A 29 16.05 7.50 11.49
CA CYS A 29 16.27 8.94 11.60
C CYS A 29 17.17 9.52 10.50
N THR A 30 18.00 8.69 9.89
CA THR A 30 18.87 9.02 8.75
C THR A 30 18.17 8.87 7.40
N GLY A 31 16.93 8.37 7.37
CA GLY A 31 16.14 8.17 6.15
C GLY A 31 16.27 6.78 5.51
N ASP A 32 16.97 5.85 6.15
CA ASP A 32 17.12 4.49 5.64
C ASP A 32 15.82 3.69 5.84
N SER A 33 15.22 3.24 4.73
CA SER A 33 13.92 2.57 4.72
C SER A 33 13.90 1.25 3.93
N LYS A 34 15.07 0.82 3.44
CA LYS A 34 15.18 -0.42 2.68
C LYS A 34 15.05 -1.62 3.61
N TRP A 35 14.32 -2.63 3.16
CA TRP A 35 14.21 -3.95 3.81
C TRP A 35 13.51 -3.97 5.18
N ILE A 36 12.62 -3.01 5.46
CA ILE A 36 11.72 -3.07 6.63
C ILE A 36 10.76 -4.26 6.50
N GLY A 37 10.29 -4.54 5.27
CA GLY A 37 9.49 -5.72 4.95
C GLY A 37 10.33 -6.90 4.42
N ASN A 38 9.67 -8.03 4.20
CA ASN A 38 10.27 -9.24 3.63
C ASN A 38 9.80 -9.51 2.18
N GLN A 39 10.27 -10.61 1.59
CA GLN A 39 9.89 -11.02 0.23
C GLN A 39 8.37 -11.25 0.08
N ALA A 40 7.71 -11.81 1.09
CA ALA A 40 6.26 -12.01 1.06
C ALA A 40 5.50 -10.67 1.02
N ASN A 41 6.00 -9.66 1.73
CA ASN A 41 5.46 -8.30 1.68
C ASN A 41 5.57 -7.70 0.27
N LEU A 42 6.72 -7.85 -0.39
CA LEU A 42 6.90 -7.39 -1.77
C LEU A 42 5.93 -8.07 -2.73
N ILE A 43 5.79 -9.40 -2.64
CA ILE A 43 4.83 -10.16 -3.46
C ILE A 43 3.39 -9.66 -3.22
N HIS A 44 3.03 -9.40 -1.97
CA HIS A 44 1.71 -8.87 -1.62
C HIS A 44 1.48 -7.46 -2.20
N ALA A 45 2.47 -6.57 -2.09
CA ALA A 45 2.41 -5.24 -2.70
C ALA A 45 2.23 -5.32 -4.23
N HIS A 46 2.96 -6.22 -4.90
CA HIS A 46 2.80 -6.45 -6.33
C HIS A 46 1.41 -6.95 -6.71
N ARG A 47 0.81 -7.85 -5.90
CA ARG A 47 -0.56 -8.32 -6.12
C ARG A 47 -1.58 -7.19 -5.99
N ILE A 48 -1.45 -6.33 -4.97
CA ILE A 48 -2.33 -5.16 -4.81
C ILE A 48 -2.20 -4.23 -6.01
N ARG A 49 -0.97 -3.92 -6.45
CA ARG A 49 -0.72 -3.06 -7.62
C ARG A 49 -1.33 -3.62 -8.91
N ALA A 50 -1.45 -4.94 -9.04
CA ALA A 50 -2.10 -5.59 -10.17
C ALA A 50 -3.64 -5.55 -10.12
N LEU A 51 -4.23 -5.25 -8.96
CA LEU A 51 -5.68 -5.21 -8.75
C LEU A 51 -6.26 -3.79 -8.81
N VAL A 52 -5.41 -2.76 -8.81
CA VAL A 52 -5.83 -1.35 -8.83
C VAL A 52 -5.57 -0.72 -10.18
N ASP A 53 -6.36 0.28 -10.55
CA ASP A 53 -6.21 1.02 -11.81
C ASP A 53 -5.00 1.98 -11.79
N GLY A 54 -4.54 2.37 -10.61
CA GLY A 54 -3.44 3.32 -10.46
C GLY A 54 -2.73 3.24 -9.11
N VAL A 55 -1.45 3.63 -9.11
CA VAL A 55 -0.61 3.70 -7.91
C VAL A 55 -0.23 5.16 -7.69
N VAL A 56 -0.54 5.69 -6.51
CA VAL A 56 -0.19 7.06 -6.12
C VAL A 56 0.98 7.02 -5.13
N VAL A 57 1.97 7.87 -5.36
CA VAL A 57 3.12 8.09 -4.46
C VAL A 57 3.28 9.60 -4.24
N GLY A 58 3.76 9.99 -3.06
CA GLY A 58 4.11 11.39 -2.79
C GLY A 58 5.32 11.82 -3.61
N GLY A 59 5.28 13.03 -4.17
CA GLY A 59 6.47 13.70 -4.70
C GLY A 59 7.24 14.31 -3.54
N ASN A 60 8.52 13.95 -3.41
CA ASN A 60 9.42 14.47 -2.38
C ASN A 60 9.90 15.89 -2.68
#